data_AF-A0A8S0FVT2-F1
#
_entry.id   AF-A0A8S0FVT2-F1
#
_cell.length_a   1.000
_cell.length_b   1.000
_cell.length_c   1.000
_cell.angle_alpha   90.00
_cell.angle_beta   90.00
_cell.angle_gamma   90.00
#
_symmetry.space_group_name_H-M   'P 1'
#
loop_
_entity.id
_entity.type
_entity.pdbx_description
1 polymer ?
#
loop_
_entity_poly.entity_id
_entity_poly.type
_entity_poly.pdbx_seq_one_letter_code
_entity_poly.pdbx_strand_id
1 'polypeptide(L)'
;MLCPTRELADQVAGELRRLARFLPNTKILTLCGGQPFGMQRDSLQHAPHIIVATPGRLLDHLQKGTVSLDALNTLVMDEADRMLDMGFSDAIDDVIRFAPASRQTLLFSATWPEAIAAISGRVQRDPLAIEIDSTDALPPIEQQFYETSSKGKIPLLQLVIKLASAILLRGVLQYQKRLPVCLRRAE
;
A
#
# COMPACT_ATOMS: atom_id res chain seq x y z
N MET A 1 10.54 2.18 6.44
CA MET A 1 9.13 2.39 6.05
C MET A 1 8.61 1.09 5.47
N LEU A 2 7.53 0.57 6.04
CA LEU A 2 6.82 -0.62 5.57
C LEU A 2 5.63 -0.18 4.72
N CYS A 3 5.48 -0.79 3.55
CA CYS A 3 4.39 -0.56 2.62
C CYS A 3 3.76 -1.91 2.22
N PRO A 4 2.44 -2.01 1.98
CA PRO A 4 1.78 -3.26 1.59
C PRO A 4 2.20 -3.78 0.22
N THR A 5 2.50 -2.90 -0.72
CA THR A 5 2.79 -3.27 -2.11
C THR A 5 4.13 -2.74 -2.58
N ARG A 6 4.68 -3.37 -3.62
CA ARG A 6 5.91 -2.91 -4.28
C ARG A 6 5.68 -1.56 -4.94
N GLU A 7 4.52 -1.39 -5.56
CA GLU A 7 4.15 -0.19 -6.29
C GLU A 7 4.10 1.03 -5.35
N LEU A 8 3.52 0.88 -4.16
CA LEU A 8 3.54 1.94 -3.14
C LEU A 8 4.96 2.18 -2.63
N ALA A 9 5.73 1.13 -2.36
CA ALA A 9 7.12 1.27 -1.94
C ALA A 9 7.99 2.03 -2.96
N ASP A 10 7.79 1.77 -4.26
CA ASP A 10 8.49 2.47 -5.34
C ASP A 10 8.09 3.95 -5.42
N GLN A 11 6.79 4.27 -5.26
CA GLN A 11 6.28 5.64 -5.20
C GLN A 11 6.89 6.41 -4.01
N VAL A 12 6.81 5.83 -2.82
CA VAL A 12 7.37 6.38 -1.58
C VAL A 12 8.88 6.60 -1.72
N ALA A 13 9.62 5.62 -2.25
CA ALA A 13 11.06 5.75 -2.45
C ALA A 13 11.40 6.86 -3.47
N GLY A 14 10.58 7.05 -4.51
CA GLY A 14 10.72 8.15 -5.46
C GLY A 14 10.56 9.52 -4.79
N GLU A 15 9.52 9.68 -3.96
CA GLU A 15 9.24 10.91 -3.23
C GLU A 15 10.30 11.20 -2.16
N LEU A 16 10.74 10.19 -1.42
CA LEU A 16 11.85 10.33 -0.46
C LEU A 16 13.14 10.78 -1.16
N ARG A 17 13.47 10.20 -2.32
CA ARG A 17 14.63 10.66 -3.10
C ARG A 17 14.45 12.10 -3.56
N ARG A 18 13.24 12.50 -3.97
CA ARG A 18 12.91 13.86 -4.39
C ARG A 18 13.12 14.87 -3.27
N LEU A 19 12.71 14.54 -2.06
CA LEU A 19 12.88 15.37 -0.86
C LEU A 19 14.34 15.40 -0.40
N ALA A 20 15.05 14.27 -0.48
CA ALA A 20 16.44 14.16 -0.07
C ALA A 20 17.46 14.74 -1.06
N ARG A 21 17.03 15.34 -2.19
CA ARG A 21 17.93 15.84 -3.25
C ARG A 21 18.99 16.84 -2.77
N PHE A 22 18.70 17.58 -1.70
CA PHE A 22 19.62 18.57 -1.13
C PHE A 22 20.44 18.03 0.06
N LEU A 23 20.27 16.75 0.42
CA LEU A 23 21.00 16.09 1.50
C LEU A 23 22.05 15.16 0.89
N PRO A 24 23.36 15.56 0.89
CA PRO A 24 24.40 14.76 0.28
C PRO A 24 24.50 13.37 0.92
N ASN A 25 24.82 12.36 0.10
CA ASN A 25 25.06 10.98 0.53
C ASN A 25 23.85 10.26 1.19
N THR A 26 22.63 10.77 1.04
CA THR A 26 21.43 10.07 1.55
C THR A 26 21.14 8.82 0.71
N LYS A 27 21.33 7.65 1.31
CA LYS A 27 21.09 6.35 0.66
C LYS A 27 19.71 5.80 0.99
N ILE A 28 18.86 5.66 -0.03
CA ILE A 28 17.50 5.11 0.06
C ILE A 28 17.42 3.83 -0.75
N LEU A 29 17.10 2.71 -0.08
CA LEU A 29 16.99 1.39 -0.70
C LEU A 29 15.56 0.85 -0.60
N THR A 30 15.10 0.21 -1.67
CA THR A 30 13.81 -0.48 -1.70
C THR A 30 13.99 -1.98 -1.60
N LEU A 31 13.29 -2.64 -0.67
CA LEU A 31 13.31 -4.10 -0.48
C LEU A 31 11.91 -4.69 -0.70
N CYS A 32 11.63 -5.11 -1.93
CA CYS A 32 10.32 -5.65 -2.31
C CYS A 32 10.43 -7.01 -3.03
N GLY A 33 9.30 -7.73 -3.10
CA GLY A 33 9.16 -8.92 -3.95
C GLY A 33 9.33 -8.59 -5.44
N GLY A 34 9.52 -9.62 -6.27
CA GLY A 34 9.61 -9.47 -7.74
C GLY A 34 10.97 -9.02 -8.29
N GLN A 35 11.90 -8.60 -7.43
CA GLN A 35 13.31 -8.38 -7.79
C GLN A 35 14.19 -9.53 -7.25
N PRO A 36 15.29 -9.89 -7.94
CA PRO A 36 16.22 -10.90 -7.45
C PRO A 36 16.80 -10.55 -6.08
N PHE A 37 16.80 -11.52 -5.16
CA PHE A 37 17.30 -11.31 -3.79
C PHE A 37 18.78 -10.88 -3.77
N GLY A 38 19.61 -11.46 -4.64
CA GLY A 38 21.04 -11.13 -4.74
C GLY A 38 21.30 -9.65 -4.99
N MET A 39 20.55 -9.03 -5.90
CA MET A 39 20.71 -7.59 -6.22
C MET A 39 20.39 -6.69 -5.02
N GLN A 40 19.36 -7.05 -4.24
CA GLN A 40 19.02 -6.32 -3.01
C GLN A 40 20.08 -6.52 -1.93
N ARG A 41 20.56 -7.75 -1.74
CA ARG A 41 21.66 -8.07 -0.82
C ARG A 41 22.93 -7.30 -1.17
N ASP A 42 23.31 -7.29 -2.44
CA ASP A 42 24.54 -6.61 -2.88
C ASP A 42 24.38 -5.08 -2.69
N SER A 43 23.17 -4.55 -2.90
CA SER A 43 22.85 -3.14 -2.59
C SER A 43 22.93 -2.81 -1.10
N LEU A 44 22.74 -3.78 -0.20
CA LEU A 44 22.85 -3.63 1.25
C LEU A 44 24.31 -3.59 1.75
N GLN A 45 25.30 -3.93 0.92
CA GLN A 45 26.72 -3.88 1.31
C GLN A 45 27.18 -2.48 1.75
N HIS A 46 26.53 -1.42 1.26
CA HIS A 46 26.63 -0.11 1.89
C HIS A 46 25.34 0.18 2.65
N ALA A 47 25.45 0.41 3.96
CA ALA A 47 24.30 0.61 4.83
C ALA A 47 23.40 1.75 4.31
N PRO A 48 22.13 1.48 3.99
CA PRO A 48 21.18 2.54 3.63
C PRO A 48 20.78 3.34 4.87
N HIS A 49 20.48 4.62 4.67
CA HIS A 49 19.93 5.47 5.73
C HIS A 49 18.42 5.24 5.87
N ILE A 50 17.75 4.96 4.75
CA ILE A 50 16.31 4.69 4.70
C ILE A 50 16.06 3.43 3.89
N ILE A 51 15.28 2.52 4.48
CA ILE A 51 14.75 1.33 3.81
C ILE A 51 13.25 1.52 3.61
N VAL A 52 12.78 1.36 2.38
CA VAL A 52 11.36 1.24 2.03
C VAL A 52 11.12 -0.21 1.63
N ALA A 53 10.20 -0.93 2.26
CA ALA A 53 10.09 -2.37 2.06
C ALA A 53 8.68 -2.90 2.18
N THR A 54 8.42 -4.05 1.53
CA THR A 54 7.26 -4.88 1.88
C THR A 54 7.61 -5.80 3.06
N PRO A 55 6.68 -6.07 4.01
CA PRO A 55 6.99 -6.82 5.23
C PRO A 55 7.68 -8.17 4.98
N GLY A 56 7.12 -8.98 4.07
CA GLY A 56 7.70 -10.30 3.76
C GLY A 56 9.12 -10.24 3.21
N ARG A 57 9.43 -9.29 2.32
CA ARG A 57 10.79 -9.19 1.75
C ARG A 57 11.79 -8.67 2.78
N LEU A 58 11.40 -7.70 3.62
CA LEU A 58 12.26 -7.24 4.70
C LEU A 58 12.57 -8.39 5.67
N LEU A 59 11.56 -9.16 6.04
CA LEU A 59 11.72 -10.32 6.92
C LEU A 59 12.70 -11.35 6.33
N ASP A 60 12.60 -11.66 5.02
CA ASP A 60 13.58 -12.54 4.36
C ASP A 60 15.03 -12.05 4.55
N HIS A 61 15.25 -10.74 4.43
CA HIS A 61 16.57 -10.13 4.56
C HIS A 61 17.08 -10.16 6.01
N LEU A 62 16.19 -9.97 6.98
CA LEU A 62 16.49 -10.04 8.42
C LEU A 62 16.86 -11.46 8.85
N GLN A 63 16.04 -12.45 8.46
CA GLN A 63 16.27 -13.85 8.79
C GLN A 63 17.58 -14.39 8.20
N LYS A 64 17.99 -13.87 7.03
CA LYS A 64 19.27 -14.22 6.39
C LYS A 64 20.46 -13.38 6.86
N GLY A 65 20.27 -12.45 7.81
CA GLY A 65 21.33 -11.59 8.33
C GLY A 65 21.93 -10.64 7.32
N THR A 66 21.22 -10.33 6.23
CA THR A 66 21.70 -9.41 5.18
C THR A 66 21.40 -7.94 5.47
N VAL A 67 20.53 -7.68 6.44
CA VAL A 67 20.23 -6.36 6.99
C VAL A 67 20.05 -6.49 8.50
N SER A 68 20.43 -5.47 9.26
CA SER A 68 20.14 -5.34 10.69
C SER A 68 19.32 -4.07 10.93
N LEU A 69 18.42 -4.12 11.93
CA LEU A 69 17.64 -2.98 12.40
C LEU A 69 18.18 -2.41 13.72
N ASP A 70 19.32 -2.85 14.23
CA ASP A 70 19.82 -2.47 15.56
C ASP A 70 19.96 -0.95 15.75
N ALA A 71 20.23 -0.22 14.66
CA ALA A 71 20.35 1.24 14.64
C ALA A 71 19.05 1.96 14.21
N LEU A 72 17.91 1.27 14.16
CA LEU A 72 16.64 1.83 13.70
C LEU A 72 16.05 2.78 14.75
N ASN A 73 16.02 4.07 14.42
CA ASN A 73 15.43 5.10 15.27
C ASN A 73 13.94 5.34 14.98
N THR A 74 13.48 5.07 13.74
CA THR A 74 12.13 5.38 13.29
C THR A 74 11.55 4.26 12.43
N LEU A 75 10.42 3.71 12.86
CA LEU A 75 9.60 2.79 12.07
C LEU A 75 8.37 3.53 11.54
N VAL A 76 8.06 3.35 10.26
CA VAL A 76 6.84 3.89 9.64
C VAL A 76 6.09 2.73 9.02
N MET A 77 4.81 2.59 9.34
CA MET A 77 3.88 1.62 8.77
C MET A 77 2.83 2.38 7.97
N ASP A 78 2.84 2.22 6.66
CA ASP A 78 1.93 2.91 5.75
C ASP A 78 0.87 1.95 5.21
N GLU A 79 -0.37 2.41 5.06
CA GLU A 79 -1.55 1.59 4.72
C GLU A 79 -1.62 0.29 5.58
N ALA A 80 -1.59 0.45 6.91
CA ALA A 80 -1.47 -0.67 7.84
C ALA A 80 -2.65 -1.64 7.78
N ASP A 81 -3.88 -1.16 7.61
CA ASP A 81 -5.08 -1.97 7.36
C ASP A 81 -4.91 -2.86 6.14
N ARG A 82 -4.45 -2.30 5.02
CA ARG A 82 -4.18 -3.06 3.81
C ARG A 82 -3.10 -4.12 3.98
N MET A 83 -2.08 -3.86 4.80
CA MET A 83 -1.08 -4.88 5.12
C MET A 83 -1.72 -6.10 5.83
N LEU A 84 -2.73 -5.88 6.67
CA LEU A 84 -3.46 -6.97 7.31
C LEU A 84 -4.37 -7.71 6.36
N ASP A 85 -5.07 -7.00 5.47
CA ASP A 85 -5.90 -7.62 4.42
C ASP A 85 -5.07 -8.53 3.51
N MET A 86 -3.80 -8.20 3.31
CA MET A 86 -2.84 -9.00 2.54
C MET A 86 -2.20 -10.15 3.35
N GLY A 87 -2.56 -10.31 4.62
CA GLY A 87 -2.05 -11.37 5.50
C GLY A 87 -0.63 -11.14 6.02
N PHE A 88 -0.14 -9.89 6.07
CA PHE A 88 1.22 -9.60 6.56
C PHE A 88 1.35 -9.48 8.08
N SER A 89 0.30 -9.79 8.85
CA SER A 89 0.31 -9.64 10.32
C SER A 89 1.53 -10.33 10.97
N ASP A 90 1.76 -11.61 10.66
CA ASP A 90 2.87 -12.37 11.25
C ASP A 90 4.24 -11.81 10.81
N ALA A 91 4.35 -11.41 9.54
CA ALA A 91 5.59 -10.85 9.02
C ALA A 91 5.92 -9.49 9.67
N ILE A 92 4.90 -8.66 9.92
CA ILE A 92 5.04 -7.40 10.65
C ILE A 92 5.55 -7.68 12.06
N ASP A 93 4.88 -8.59 12.77
CA ASP A 93 5.25 -8.97 14.15
C ASP A 93 6.70 -9.46 14.24
N ASP A 94 7.12 -10.30 13.30
CA ASP A 94 8.49 -10.78 13.25
C ASP A 94 9.50 -9.66 12.92
N VAL A 95 9.21 -8.79 11.96
CA VAL A 95 10.05 -7.61 11.67
C VAL A 95 10.22 -6.74 12.91
N ILE A 96 9.15 -6.52 13.68
CA ILE A 96 9.18 -5.72 14.91
C ILE A 96 10.07 -6.36 15.97
N ARG A 97 10.14 -7.69 16.06
CA ARG A 97 11.02 -8.40 16.99
C ARG A 97 12.50 -8.19 16.69
N PHE A 98 12.86 -7.95 15.43
CA PHE A 98 14.23 -7.56 15.05
C PHE A 98 14.53 -6.08 15.33
N ALA A 99 13.52 -5.25 15.56
CA ALA A 99 13.71 -3.82 15.77
C ALA A 99 13.97 -3.49 17.26
N PRO A 100 14.82 -2.48 17.55
CA PRO A 100 15.04 -1.99 18.90
C PRO A 100 13.74 -1.62 19.57
N ALA A 101 13.60 -1.97 20.86
CA ALA A 101 12.43 -1.60 21.62
C ALA A 101 12.26 -0.07 21.61
N SER A 102 13.30 0.69 21.98
CA SER A 102 13.27 2.15 22.00
C SER A 102 13.43 2.73 20.59
N ARG A 103 12.33 3.19 20.01
CA ARG A 103 12.26 3.83 18.70
C ARG A 103 10.97 4.64 18.59
N GLN A 104 10.93 5.59 17.66
CA GLN A 104 9.69 6.24 17.26
C GLN A 104 8.94 5.36 16.24
N THR A 105 7.63 5.22 16.39
CA THR A 105 6.79 4.47 15.43
C THR A 105 5.62 5.32 14.96
N LEU A 106 5.52 5.51 13.64
CA LEU A 106 4.40 6.15 12.95
C LEU A 106 3.56 5.06 12.27
N LEU A 107 2.24 5.07 12.49
CA LEU A 107 1.30 4.13 11.90
C LEU A 107 0.23 4.94 11.17
N PHE A 108 0.09 4.70 9.87
CA PHE A 108 -0.91 5.30 8.99
C PHE A 108 -1.87 4.21 8.52
N SER A 109 -3.16 4.49 8.64
CA SER A 109 -4.23 3.56 8.27
C SER A 109 -5.46 4.37 7.86
N ALA A 110 -6.17 3.93 6.82
CA ALA A 110 -7.41 4.58 6.40
C ALA A 110 -8.59 4.16 7.28
N THR A 111 -8.52 2.95 7.84
CA THR A 111 -9.51 2.39 8.75
C THR A 111 -8.89 2.06 10.11
N TRP A 112 -9.72 1.96 11.15
CA TRP A 112 -9.26 1.68 12.52
C TRP A 112 -9.98 0.49 13.18
N PRO A 113 -9.91 -0.72 12.61
CA PRO A 113 -10.46 -1.92 13.23
C PRO A 113 -9.66 -2.36 14.46
N GLU A 114 -10.22 -3.26 15.27
CA GLU A 114 -9.59 -3.79 16.49
C GLU A 114 -8.18 -4.37 16.23
N ALA A 115 -7.98 -5.01 15.07
CA ALA A 115 -6.67 -5.55 14.69
C ALA A 115 -5.59 -4.46 14.52
N ILE A 116 -5.97 -3.28 14.00
CA ILE A 116 -5.06 -2.13 13.88
C ILE A 116 -4.78 -1.51 15.25
N ALA A 117 -5.82 -1.38 16.09
CA ALA A 117 -5.65 -0.94 17.47
C ALA A 117 -4.70 -1.88 18.26
N ALA A 118 -4.83 -3.19 18.07
CA ALA A 118 -3.96 -4.19 18.68
C ALA A 118 -2.51 -4.10 18.19
N ILE A 119 -2.28 -3.79 16.92
CA ILE A 119 -0.92 -3.52 16.41
C ILE A 119 -0.38 -2.23 17.02
N SER A 120 -1.13 -1.13 16.95
CA SER A 120 -0.75 0.17 17.51
C SER A 120 -0.29 0.03 18.98
N GLY A 121 -1.08 -0.66 19.82
CA GLY A 121 -0.76 -0.89 21.22
C GLY A 121 0.50 -1.73 21.47
N ARG A 122 0.93 -2.56 20.51
CA ARG A 122 2.16 -3.38 20.60
C ARG A 122 3.39 -2.67 20.06
N VAL A 123 3.23 -1.74 19.11
CA VAL A 123 4.35 -1.19 18.32
C VAL A 123 4.65 0.28 18.60
N GLN A 124 3.72 1.00 19.21
CA GLN A 124 3.84 2.40 19.59
C GLN A 124 3.91 2.54 21.12
N ARG A 125 4.46 3.66 21.60
CA ARG A 125 4.42 4.05 23.01
C ARG A 125 3.74 5.39 23.12
N ASP A 126 2.66 5.47 23.89
CA ASP A 126 1.89 6.69 24.11
C ASP A 126 1.66 7.50 22.81
N PRO A 127 1.06 6.89 21.76
CA PRO A 127 0.92 7.54 20.47
C PRO A 127 -0.10 8.67 20.53
N LEU A 128 0.23 9.81 19.92
CA LEU A 128 -0.77 10.83 19.60
C LEU A 128 -1.63 10.34 18.43
N ALA A 129 -2.93 10.13 18.68
CA ALA A 129 -3.89 9.85 17.64
C ALA A 129 -4.27 11.15 16.91
N ILE A 130 -4.08 11.17 15.59
CA ILE A 130 -4.47 12.27 14.72
C ILE A 130 -5.45 11.70 13.70
N GLU A 131 -6.70 12.10 13.81
CA GLU A 131 -7.74 11.80 12.84
C GLU A 131 -8.00 13.05 11.99
N ILE A 132 -7.96 12.88 10.67
CA ILE A 132 -8.26 13.95 9.74
C ILE A 132 -9.67 13.69 9.25
N ASP A 133 -10.64 14.44 9.79
CA ASP A 133 -11.96 14.50 9.20
C ASP A 133 -11.83 15.03 7.77
N SER A 134 -12.52 14.39 6.82
CA SER A 134 -12.61 14.90 5.46
C SER A 134 -13.37 16.24 5.48
N THR A 135 -12.62 17.34 5.56
CA THR A 135 -13.16 18.67 5.28
C THR A 135 -13.59 18.70 3.82
N ASP A 136 -14.89 18.89 3.64
CA ASP A 136 -15.68 18.86 2.41
C ASP A 136 -15.94 17.45 1.85
N ALA A 137 -17.21 17.03 1.92
CA ALA A 137 -17.70 15.93 1.12
C ALA A 137 -17.35 16.23 -0.35
N LEU A 138 -16.43 15.44 -0.92
CA LEU A 138 -16.19 15.48 -2.36
C LEU A 138 -17.55 15.39 -3.06
N PRO A 139 -17.77 16.15 -4.15
CA PRO A 139 -19.02 16.07 -4.87
C PRO A 139 -19.30 14.60 -5.21
N PRO A 140 -20.53 14.12 -5.02
CA PRO A 140 -20.86 12.72 -5.23
C PRO A 140 -20.45 12.33 -6.65
N ILE A 141 -19.71 11.22 -6.76
CA ILE A 141 -19.31 10.68 -8.05
C ILE A 141 -20.56 10.15 -8.73
N GLU A 142 -20.98 10.77 -9.83
CA GLU A 142 -22.03 10.21 -10.68
C GLU A 142 -21.49 8.95 -11.39
N GLN A 143 -22.11 7.82 -11.11
CA GLN A 143 -21.74 6.53 -11.69
C GLN A 143 -22.82 6.07 -12.65
N GLN A 144 -22.44 5.77 -13.90
CA GLN A 144 -23.34 5.29 -14.93
C GLN A 144 -22.88 3.92 -15.43
N PHE A 145 -23.81 2.97 -15.52
CA PHE A 145 -23.56 1.64 -16.06
C PHE A 145 -24.21 1.50 -17.43
N TYR A 146 -23.45 0.96 -18.39
CA TYR A 146 -23.92 0.67 -19.74
C TYR A 146 -23.75 -0.81 -20.05
N GLU A 147 -24.87 -1.53 -20.15
CA GLU A 147 -24.84 -2.94 -20.51
C GLU A 147 -24.53 -3.11 -22.00
N THR A 148 -23.55 -3.95 -22.33
CA THR A 148 -23.23 -4.30 -23.72
C THR A 148 -22.55 -5.67 -23.80
N SER A 149 -22.67 -6.31 -24.97
CA SER A 149 -21.83 -7.45 -25.32
C SER A 149 -20.35 -7.06 -25.43
N SER A 150 -19.44 -8.04 -25.32
CA SER A 150 -17.99 -7.84 -25.50
C SER A 150 -17.64 -7.15 -26.83
N LYS A 151 -18.37 -7.45 -27.91
CA LYS A 151 -18.18 -6.84 -29.22
C LYS A 151 -18.68 -5.38 -29.28
N GLY A 152 -19.69 -5.04 -28.47
CA GLY A 152 -20.28 -3.70 -28.42
C GLY A 152 -19.53 -2.70 -27.53
N LYS A 153 -18.54 -3.15 -26.74
CA LYS A 153 -17.74 -2.26 -25.87
C LYS A 153 -17.04 -1.13 -26.62
N ILE A 154 -16.43 -1.42 -27.77
CA ILE A 154 -15.69 -0.42 -28.55
C ILE A 154 -16.64 0.61 -29.20
N PRO A 155 -17.73 0.20 -29.90
CA PRO A 155 -18.71 1.15 -30.43
C PRO A 155 -19.36 2.02 -29.34
N LEU A 156 -19.73 1.44 -28.20
CA LEU A 156 -20.32 2.16 -27.09
C LEU A 156 -19.34 3.18 -26.49
N LEU A 157 -18.09 2.79 -26.30
CA LEU A 157 -17.04 3.68 -25.82
C LEU A 157 -16.83 4.87 -26.77
N GLN A 158 -16.82 4.64 -28.08
CA GLN A 158 -16.74 5.71 -29.07
C GLN A 158 -17.91 6.68 -28.96
N LEU A 159 -19.12 6.18 -28.67
CA LEU A 159 -20.28 7.02 -28.44
C LEU A 159 -20.12 7.87 -27.17
N VAL A 160 -19.69 7.26 -26.05
CA VAL A 160 -19.49 7.96 -24.78
C VAL A 160 -18.41 9.04 -24.88
N ILE A 161 -17.27 8.74 -25.51
CA ILE A 161 -16.17 9.73 -25.70
C ILE A 161 -16.60 10.87 -26.62
N LYS A 162 -17.47 10.62 -27.60
CA LYS A 162 -18.02 11.70 -28.45
C LYS A 162 -18.96 12.62 -27.68
N LEU A 163 -19.68 12.09 -26.70
CA LEU A 163 -20.69 12.83 -25.93
C LEU A 163 -20.09 13.54 -24.70
N ALA A 164 -18.94 13.10 -24.20
CA ALA A 164 -18.28 13.68 -23.03
C ALA A 164 -16.75 13.67 -23.14
N SER A 165 -16.09 14.70 -22.61
CA SER A 165 -14.64 14.70 -22.37
C SER A 165 -14.31 13.73 -21.23
N ALA A 166 -14.05 12.46 -21.56
CA ALA A 166 -13.86 11.40 -20.57
C ALA A 166 -12.40 10.91 -20.53
N ILE A 167 -11.89 10.67 -19.31
CA ILE A 167 -10.66 9.90 -19.08
C ILE A 167 -11.03 8.42 -19.05
N LEU A 168 -10.46 7.63 -19.96
CA LEU A 168 -10.71 6.19 -20.04
C LEU A 168 -9.80 5.42 -19.07
N LEU A 169 -10.38 4.82 -18.04
CA LEU A 169 -9.71 3.84 -17.19
C LEU A 169 -10.07 2.42 -17.68
N ARG A 170 -9.06 1.59 -17.96
CA ARG A 170 -9.25 0.20 -18.42
C ARG A 170 -9.29 -0.73 -17.19
N GLY A 171 -10.48 -1.09 -16.71
CA GLY A 171 -10.65 -2.15 -15.69
C GLY A 171 -12.02 -2.16 -15.00
N VAL A 172 -12.90 -3.10 -15.35
CA VAL A 172 -13.24 -4.35 -14.62
C VAL A 172 -14.24 -5.12 -15.50
N LEU A 173 -13.93 -6.38 -15.80
CA LEU A 173 -14.86 -7.38 -16.31
C LEU A 173 -15.52 -8.04 -15.09
N GLN A 174 -16.74 -7.66 -14.74
CA GLN A 174 -17.60 -8.57 -13.97
C GLN A 174 -18.40 -9.41 -14.96
N TYR A 175 -18.01 -10.67 -15.06
CA TYR A 175 -18.72 -11.71 -15.79
C TYR A 175 -19.86 -12.20 -14.87
N GLN A 176 -21.05 -11.63 -14.95
CA GLN A 176 -22.23 -12.27 -14.37
C GLN A 176 -22.70 -13.38 -15.32
N LYS A 177 -22.49 -14.64 -14.92
CA LYS A 177 -23.10 -15.82 -15.54
C LYS A 177 -24.63 -15.73 -15.38
N ARG A 178 -25.34 -15.82 -16.51
CA ARG A 178 -26.80 -16.02 -16.61
C ARG A 178 -27.30 -17.22 -15.79
N LEU A 179 -28.45 -17.07 -15.13
CA LEU A 179 -29.68 -17.90 -15.25
C LEU A 179 -30.83 -17.34 -14.35
N PRO A 180 -32.12 -17.69 -14.54
CA PRO A 180 -33.13 -16.86 -15.21
C PRO A 180 -34.27 -16.34 -14.32
N VAL A 181 -34.96 -15.30 -14.83
CA VAL A 181 -36.39 -14.90 -14.69
C VAL A 181 -37.23 -15.49 -13.54
N CYS A 182 -37.78 -14.63 -12.66
CA CYS A 182 -39.25 -14.48 -12.45
C CYS A 182 -39.61 -13.29 -11.52
N LEU A 183 -40.33 -12.29 -12.08
CA LEU A 183 -41.49 -11.53 -11.54
C LEU A 183 -41.66 -11.43 -10.00
N ARG A 184 -41.80 -10.26 -9.34
CA ARG A 184 -42.90 -9.26 -9.42
C ARG A 184 -42.55 -7.99 -8.59
N ARG A 185 -43.35 -6.93 -8.80
CA ARG A 185 -43.27 -5.55 -8.28
C ARG A 185 -44.18 -5.31 -7.05
N ALA A 186 -44.03 -4.12 -6.46
CA ALA A 186 -44.88 -3.37 -5.50
C ALA A 186 -44.39 -3.48 -4.04
N GLU A 187 -44.07 -2.41 -3.31
CA GLU A 187 -44.27 -0.95 -3.46
C GLU A 187 -42.96 -0.19 -3.16
#